data_AF-A0A4S4FWT5-F1
#
_entry.id   AF-A0A4S4FWT5-F1
#
_cell.length_a   1.000
_cell.length_b   1.000
_cell.length_c   1.000
_cell.angle_alpha   90.00
_cell.angle_beta   90.00
_cell.angle_gamma   90.00
#
_symmetry.space_group_name_H-M   'P 1'
#
loop_
_entity.id
_entity.type
_entity.pdbx_description
1 polymer ?
#
loop_
_entity_poly.entity_id
_entity_poly.type
_entity_poly.pdbx_seq_one_letter_code
_entity_poly.pdbx_strand_id
1 'polypeptide(L)'
;DHGDIGCFEQRLYRVGKYSTITVDGVHYSVPDRLVGSQVAVKLYSERIVVLYGRDKVAAHARSRRSGDWVIDLMHYLGTFLRKPAALGRSVAMQQVHPSVAALYRDHFRESPRSFMELLVFTRDNSLAY
;
A
#
# COMPACT_ATOMS: atom_id res chain seq x y z
N ASP A 1 21.77 3.50 7.75
CA ASP A 1 21.85 2.14 8.31
C ASP A 1 21.94 2.16 9.82
N HIS A 2 20.79 2.22 10.51
CA HIS A 2 20.70 1.80 11.90
C HIS A 2 20.20 0.36 11.87
N GLY A 3 21.04 -0.55 12.34
CA GLY A 3 20.82 -1.99 12.25
C GLY A 3 19.45 -2.37 12.81
N ASP A 4 18.61 -2.93 11.97
CA ASP A 4 17.35 -3.54 12.40
C ASP A 4 17.73 -4.81 13.19
N ILE A 5 17.66 -4.74 14.51
CA ILE A 5 18.09 -5.81 15.46
C ILE A 5 17.11 -7.00 15.45
N GLY A 6 16.02 -6.95 14.68
CA GLY A 6 15.07 -8.04 14.56
C GLY A 6 15.58 -9.19 13.68
N CYS A 7 15.33 -10.44 14.09
CA CYS A 7 15.50 -11.61 13.23
C CYS A 7 14.47 -11.53 12.09
N PHE A 8 14.96 -11.49 10.85
CA PHE A 8 14.12 -11.54 9.65
C PHE A 8 14.69 -12.53 8.65
N GLU A 9 13.82 -13.13 7.87
CA GLU A 9 14.20 -13.80 6.63
C GLU A 9 14.09 -12.80 5.48
N GLN A 10 15.09 -12.76 4.59
CA GLN A 10 15.02 -11.91 3.40
C GLN A 10 14.74 -12.74 2.15
N ARG A 11 13.73 -12.33 1.39
CA ARG A 11 13.34 -12.98 0.12
C ARG A 11 13.13 -11.94 -0.97
N LEU A 12 13.29 -12.34 -2.23
CA LEU A 12 13.04 -11.51 -3.40
C LEU A 12 11.69 -11.86 -4.00
N TYR A 13 10.90 -10.83 -4.34
CA TYR A 13 9.59 -10.99 -4.96
C TYR A 13 9.47 -10.07 -6.17
N ARG A 14 8.75 -10.55 -7.19
CA ARG A 14 8.36 -9.74 -8.33
C ARG A 14 7.01 -9.08 -8.06
N VAL A 15 6.93 -7.77 -8.28
CA VAL A 15 5.68 -7.03 -8.12
C VAL A 15 4.73 -7.37 -9.28
N GLY A 16 3.55 -7.87 -8.93
CA GLY A 16 2.51 -8.24 -9.88
C GLY A 16 1.77 -7.03 -10.47
N LYS A 17 0.92 -7.29 -11.47
CA LYS A 17 0.13 -6.27 -12.18
C LYS A 17 -0.84 -5.46 -11.31
N TYR A 18 -1.21 -5.99 -10.14
CA TYR A 18 -2.09 -5.32 -9.17
C TYR A 18 -1.32 -4.48 -8.14
N SER A 19 -0.03 -4.26 -8.40
CA SER A 19 0.89 -3.62 -7.47
C SER A 19 0.95 -4.30 -6.11
N THR A 20 1.04 -5.64 -6.14
CA THR A 20 1.15 -6.47 -4.95
C THR A 20 2.31 -7.44 -5.09
N ILE A 21 2.89 -7.83 -3.96
CA ILE A 21 3.72 -9.04 -3.82
C ILE A 21 2.93 -10.11 -3.09
N THR A 22 3.20 -11.38 -3.39
CA THR A 22 2.54 -12.52 -2.71
C THR A 22 3.55 -13.20 -1.80
N VAL A 23 3.35 -13.08 -0.48
CA VAL A 23 4.22 -13.67 0.54
C VAL A 23 3.40 -14.67 1.33
N ASP A 24 3.83 -15.94 1.35
CA ASP A 24 3.15 -17.04 2.05
C ASP A 24 1.62 -17.12 1.76
N GLY A 25 1.24 -16.86 0.51
CA GLY A 25 -0.16 -16.89 0.07
C GLY A 25 -0.98 -15.62 0.37
N VAL A 26 -0.37 -14.58 0.97
CA VAL A 26 -1.00 -13.29 1.26
C VAL A 26 -0.51 -12.22 0.28
N HIS A 27 -1.42 -11.41 -0.23
CA HIS A 27 -1.11 -10.29 -1.11
C HIS A 27 -0.87 -9.01 -0.29
N TYR A 28 0.30 -8.39 -0.47
CA TYR A 28 0.63 -7.12 0.16
C TYR A 28 0.84 -6.05 -0.90
N SER A 29 0.17 -4.91 -0.79
CA SER A 29 0.36 -3.83 -1.76
C SER A 29 1.74 -3.19 -1.65
N VAL A 30 2.23 -2.68 -2.77
CA VAL A 30 3.43 -1.84 -2.88
C VAL A 30 3.11 -0.67 -3.81
N PRO A 31 3.89 0.43 -3.83
CA PRO A 31 3.61 1.55 -4.74
C PRO A 31 3.48 1.12 -6.21
N ASP A 32 2.45 1.58 -6.90
CA ASP A 32 2.08 1.22 -8.29
C ASP A 32 3.18 1.48 -9.34
N ARG A 33 4.05 2.46 -9.08
CA ARG A 33 5.28 2.69 -9.87
C ARG A 33 6.25 1.49 -9.90
N LEU A 34 6.11 0.51 -9.00
CA LEU A 34 6.99 -0.65 -8.91
C LEU A 34 6.48 -1.89 -9.65
N VAL A 35 5.32 -1.83 -10.32
CA VAL A 35 4.79 -2.96 -11.09
C VAL A 35 5.83 -3.53 -12.06
N GLY A 36 6.04 -4.86 -12.03
CA GLY A 36 7.02 -5.56 -12.85
C GLY A 36 8.46 -5.54 -12.31
N SER A 37 8.75 -4.71 -11.30
CA SER A 37 10.06 -4.65 -10.65
C SER A 37 10.26 -5.80 -9.66
N GLN A 38 11.52 -6.08 -9.32
CA GLN A 38 11.87 -6.97 -8.22
C GLN A 38 12.13 -6.15 -6.95
N VAL A 39 11.61 -6.62 -5.82
CA VAL A 39 11.77 -6.00 -4.51
C VAL A 39 12.30 -7.01 -3.49
N ALA A 40 13.06 -6.53 -2.52
CA ALA A 40 13.50 -7.34 -1.38
C ALA A 40 12.50 -7.19 -0.24
N VAL A 41 12.14 -8.30 0.39
CA VAL A 41 11.19 -8.33 1.50
C VAL A 41 11.90 -8.89 2.71
N LYS A 42 11.91 -8.10 3.78
CA LYS A 42 12.31 -8.57 5.12
C LYS A 42 11.05 -9.04 5.84
N LEU A 43 11.02 -10.34 6.13
CA LEU A 43 9.90 -11.04 6.75
C LEU A 43 10.18 -11.21 8.24
N TYR A 44 9.44 -10.49 9.08
CA TYR A 44 9.46 -10.62 10.53
C TYR A 44 8.26 -11.48 11.00
N SER A 45 8.19 -11.77 12.31
CA SER A 45 7.03 -12.50 12.86
C SER A 45 5.71 -11.76 12.63
N GLU A 46 5.69 -10.45 12.88
CA GLU A 46 4.47 -9.62 12.93
C GLU A 46 4.34 -8.61 11.79
N ARG A 47 5.39 -8.42 10.99
CA ARG A 47 5.39 -7.44 9.90
C ARG A 47 6.22 -7.90 8.72
N ILE A 48 5.93 -7.32 7.57
CA ILE A 48 6.83 -7.34 6.42
C ILE A 48 7.35 -5.93 6.15
N VAL A 49 8.57 -5.83 5.65
CA VAL A 49 9.13 -4.59 5.11
C VAL A 49 9.58 -4.83 3.69
N VAL A 50 9.12 -3.98 2.77
CA VAL A 50 9.48 -4.06 1.36
C VAL A 50 10.50 -2.97 1.05
N LEU A 51 11.59 -3.39 0.43
CA LEU A 51 12.70 -2.56 0.00
C LEU A 51 12.81 -2.58 -1.53
N TYR A 52 12.99 -1.40 -2.12
CA TYR A 52 13.40 -1.25 -3.52
C TYR A 52 14.78 -0.59 -3.53
N GLY A 53 15.82 -1.36 -3.85
CA GLY A 53 17.19 -0.93 -3.60
C GLY A 53 17.44 -0.75 -2.10
N ARG A 54 17.80 0.48 -1.69
CA ARG A 54 18.00 0.85 -0.28
C ARG A 54 16.76 1.48 0.36
N ASP A 55 15.75 1.80 -0.44
CA ASP A 55 14.58 2.56 0.02
C ASP A 55 13.53 1.63 0.58
N LYS A 56 13.04 1.95 1.78
CA LYS A 56 11.83 1.35 2.32
C LYS A 56 10.62 1.91 1.59
N VAL A 57 9.94 1.05 0.84
CA VAL A 57 8.80 1.45 -0.01
C VAL A 57 7.44 1.01 0.53
N ALA A 58 7.41 0.01 1.42
CA ALA A 58 6.19 -0.39 2.11
C ALA A 58 6.52 -1.10 3.43
N ALA A 59 5.57 -1.08 4.37
CA ALA A 59 5.56 -1.97 5.53
C ALA A 59 4.12 -2.31 5.89
N HIS A 60 3.88 -3.58 6.23
CA HIS A 60 2.54 -4.08 6.56
C HIS A 60 2.60 -4.98 7.78
N ALA A 61 1.53 -5.01 8.56
CA ALA A 61 1.31 -6.09 9.51
C ALA A 61 1.20 -7.42 8.75
N ARG A 62 1.78 -8.49 9.28
CA ARG A 62 1.78 -9.79 8.63
C ARG A 62 0.46 -10.51 8.90
N SER A 63 -0.30 -10.85 7.86
CA SER A 63 -1.37 -11.83 7.97
C SER A 63 -0.82 -13.25 7.85
N ARG A 64 -1.42 -14.18 8.60
CA ARG A 64 -1.14 -15.63 8.54
C ARG A 64 -2.20 -16.40 7.74
N ARG A 65 -3.23 -15.71 7.22
CA ARG A 65 -4.34 -16.32 6.50
C ARG A 65 -4.13 -16.24 5.00
N SER A 66 -3.81 -17.37 4.38
CA SER A 66 -3.66 -17.48 2.93
C SER A 66 -4.92 -16.97 2.21
N GLY A 67 -4.72 -16.21 1.13
CA GLY A 67 -5.77 -15.55 0.36
C GLY A 67 -6.11 -14.13 0.82
N ASP A 68 -5.56 -13.67 1.96
CA ASP A 68 -5.76 -12.29 2.41
C ASP A 68 -5.12 -11.27 1.46
N TRP A 69 -5.71 -10.07 1.44
CA TRP A 69 -5.21 -8.89 0.77
C TRP A 69 -4.98 -7.80 1.81
N VAL A 70 -3.74 -7.38 1.99
CA VAL A 70 -3.33 -6.30 2.90
C VAL A 70 -2.90 -5.11 2.06
N ILE A 71 -3.80 -4.14 1.94
CA ILE A 71 -3.75 -3.10 0.92
C ILE A 71 -3.76 -1.71 1.56
N ASP A 72 -2.67 -0.98 1.37
CA ASP A 72 -2.58 0.46 1.63
C ASP A 72 -3.06 1.26 0.41
N LEU A 73 -3.98 2.21 0.61
CA LEU A 73 -4.48 3.13 -0.42
C LEU A 73 -3.38 4.05 -0.98
N MET A 74 -2.39 4.43 -0.18
CA MET A 74 -1.28 5.31 -0.62
C MET A 74 -0.43 4.69 -1.72
N HIS A 75 -0.47 3.38 -1.87
CA HIS A 75 0.23 2.68 -2.93
C HIS A 75 -0.40 2.86 -4.31
N TYR A 76 -1.63 3.38 -4.40
CA TYR A 76 -2.40 3.49 -5.63
C TYR A 76 -2.71 4.93 -6.04
N LEU A 77 -2.02 5.92 -5.45
CA LEU A 77 -2.27 7.33 -5.72
C LEU A 77 -2.17 7.65 -7.23
N GLY A 78 -1.13 7.16 -7.92
CA GLY A 78 -0.96 7.37 -9.37
C GLY A 78 -2.10 6.76 -10.19
N THR A 79 -2.50 5.55 -9.82
CA THR A 79 -3.63 4.82 -10.42
C THR A 79 -4.93 5.62 -10.30
N PHE A 80 -5.26 6.10 -9.10
CA PHE A 80 -6.51 6.81 -8.88
C PHE A 80 -6.47 8.28 -9.32
N LEU A 81 -5.31 8.93 -9.39
CA LEU A 81 -5.20 10.24 -10.07
C LEU A 81 -5.57 10.13 -11.56
N ARG A 82 -5.15 9.04 -12.22
CA ARG A 82 -5.49 8.78 -13.63
C ARG A 82 -6.91 8.26 -13.80
N LYS A 83 -7.43 7.47 -12.86
CA LYS A 83 -8.80 6.90 -12.90
C LYS A 83 -9.55 7.09 -11.57
N PRO A 84 -9.96 8.32 -11.22
CA PRO A 84 -10.55 8.61 -9.90
C PRO A 84 -11.87 7.87 -9.65
N ALA A 85 -12.67 7.67 -10.70
CA ALA A 85 -13.96 6.99 -10.63
C ALA A 85 -13.86 5.52 -10.17
N ALA A 86 -12.67 4.90 -10.21
CA ALA A 86 -12.47 3.54 -9.73
C ALA A 86 -12.30 3.44 -8.20
N LEU A 87 -12.02 4.57 -7.53
CA LEU A 87 -11.65 4.60 -6.11
C LEU A 87 -12.74 3.99 -5.23
N GLY A 88 -13.99 4.45 -5.37
CA GLY A 88 -15.09 4.10 -4.46
C GLY A 88 -15.46 2.61 -4.41
N ARG A 89 -15.06 1.82 -5.41
CA ARG A 89 -15.29 0.36 -5.46
C ARG A 89 -14.04 -0.47 -5.24
N SER A 90 -12.92 0.16 -4.92
CA SER A 90 -11.63 -0.51 -4.79
C SER A 90 -11.50 -1.20 -3.42
N VAL A 91 -10.74 -2.30 -3.40
CA VAL A 91 -10.32 -2.95 -2.14
C VAL A 91 -9.53 -1.98 -1.27
N ALA A 92 -8.73 -1.10 -1.87
CA ALA A 92 -7.99 -0.05 -1.16
C ALA A 92 -8.93 0.86 -0.35
N MET A 93 -10.01 1.35 -0.95
CA MET A 93 -11.01 2.17 -0.25
C MET A 93 -11.82 1.37 0.79
N GLN A 94 -11.97 0.05 0.62
CA GLN A 94 -12.65 -0.79 1.61
C GLN A 94 -11.79 -1.04 2.87
N GLN A 95 -10.48 -0.88 2.78
CA GLN A 95 -9.54 -1.18 3.86
C GLN A 95 -9.00 0.07 4.58
N VAL A 96 -9.33 1.29 4.14
CA VAL A 96 -8.96 2.49 4.89
C VAL A 96 -9.69 2.59 6.23
N HIS A 97 -9.18 3.43 7.12
CA HIS A 97 -9.84 3.70 8.39
C HIS A 97 -11.28 4.23 8.17
N PRO A 98 -12.28 3.84 8.99
CA PRO A 98 -13.67 4.25 8.80
C PRO A 98 -13.89 5.76 8.70
N SER A 99 -13.09 6.58 9.41
CA SER A 99 -13.17 8.04 9.30
C SER A 99 -12.75 8.56 7.93
N VAL A 100 -11.74 7.95 7.31
CA VAL A 100 -11.28 8.29 5.95
C VAL A 100 -12.33 7.90 4.92
N ALA A 101 -12.91 6.71 5.06
CA ALA A 101 -14.01 6.26 4.20
C ALA A 101 -15.24 7.18 4.34
N ALA A 102 -15.55 7.62 5.57
CA ALA A 102 -16.63 8.58 5.83
C ALA A 102 -16.33 9.95 5.19
N LEU A 103 -15.13 10.49 5.40
CA LEU A 103 -14.68 11.72 4.77
C LEU A 103 -14.87 11.68 3.24
N TYR A 104 -14.41 10.60 2.60
CA TYR A 104 -14.58 10.41 1.17
C TYR A 104 -16.07 10.39 0.76
N ARG A 105 -16.87 9.56 1.43
CA ARG A 105 -18.30 9.39 1.12
C ARG A 105 -19.09 10.69 1.29
N ASP A 106 -18.83 11.42 2.36
CA ASP A 106 -19.64 12.56 2.78
C ASP A 106 -19.24 13.85 2.06
N HIS A 107 -17.98 13.97 1.62
CA HIS A 107 -17.45 15.22 1.05
C HIS A 107 -16.87 15.11 -0.36
N PHE A 108 -16.50 13.90 -0.83
CA PHE A 108 -15.74 13.73 -2.07
C PHE A 108 -16.30 12.70 -3.06
N ARG A 109 -17.51 12.18 -2.81
CA ARG A 109 -18.14 11.18 -3.69
C ARG A 109 -18.28 11.65 -5.13
N GLU A 110 -18.69 12.92 -5.31
CA GLU A 110 -18.84 13.56 -6.63
C GLU A 110 -17.54 14.19 -7.14
N SER A 111 -16.49 14.24 -6.30
CA SER A 111 -15.18 14.79 -6.63
C SER A 111 -14.01 13.86 -6.22
N PRO A 112 -13.96 12.59 -6.69
CA PRO A 112 -12.95 11.64 -6.20
C PRO A 112 -11.50 12.07 -6.48
N ARG A 113 -11.28 12.89 -7.52
CA ARG A 113 -9.97 13.44 -7.84
C ARG A 113 -9.46 14.37 -6.73
N SER A 114 -10.30 15.24 -6.19
CA SER A 114 -9.91 16.18 -5.12
C SER A 114 -9.55 15.43 -3.84
N PHE A 115 -10.19 14.30 -3.56
CA PHE A 115 -9.78 13.43 -2.47
C PHE A 115 -8.38 12.83 -2.71
N MET A 116 -8.09 12.39 -3.93
CA MET A 116 -6.75 11.90 -4.27
C MET A 116 -5.68 12.99 -4.17
N GLU A 117 -6.01 14.22 -4.57
CA GLU A 117 -5.13 15.39 -4.44
C GLU A 117 -4.85 15.71 -2.96
N LEU A 118 -5.87 15.58 -2.08
CA LEU A 118 -5.69 15.69 -0.63
C LEU A 118 -4.74 14.61 -0.09
N LEU A 119 -4.89 13.35 -0.51
CA LEU A 119 -3.99 12.27 -0.08
C LEU A 119 -2.56 12.45 -0.60
N VAL A 120 -2.39 13.01 -1.80
CA VAL A 120 -1.07 13.40 -2.30
C VAL A 120 -0.46 14.48 -1.42
N PHE A 121 -1.26 15.50 -1.07
CA PHE A 121 -0.83 16.56 -0.17
C PHE A 121 -0.42 16.01 1.21
N THR A 122 -1.19 15.09 1.81
CA THR A 122 -0.81 14.49 3.10
C THR A 122 0.50 13.73 3.00
N ARG A 123 0.70 12.94 1.95
CA ARG A 123 1.96 12.22 1.69
C ARG A 123 3.15 13.18 1.62
N ASP A 124 3.05 14.20 0.80
CA ASP A 124 4.15 15.11 0.48
C ASP A 124 4.54 15.97 1.70
N ASN A 125 3.61 16.14 2.64
CA ASN A 125 3.83 16.84 3.91
C ASN A 125 4.02 15.88 5.11
N SER A 126 4.20 14.57 4.87
CA SER A 126 4.40 13.55 5.92
C SER A 126 3.30 13.53 7.00
N LEU A 127 2.06 13.81 6.62
CA LEU A 127 0.89 13.75 7.49
C LEU A 127 0.26 12.34 7.44
N ALA A 128 -0.16 11.85 8.61
CA ALA A 128 -1.00 10.66 8.69
C ALA A 128 -2.44 11.00 8.24
N TYR A 129 -3.14 10.01 7.68
CA TYR A 129 -4.57 10.11 7.35
C TYR A 129 -5.33 8.90 7.87
#